data_AF-A0A5C8RS11-F1
#
_entry.id   AF-A0A5C8RS11-F1
#
_cell.length_a   1.000
_cell.length_b   1.000
_cell.length_c   1.000
_cell.angle_alpha   90.00
_cell.angle_beta   90.00
_cell.angle_gamma   90.00
#
_symmetry.space_group_name_H-M   'P 1'
#
loop_
_entity.id
_entity.type
_entity.pdbx_description
1 polymer ?
#
loop_
_entity_poly.entity_id
_entity_poly.type
_entity_poly.pdbx_seq_one_letter_code
_entity_poly.pdbx_strand_id
1 'polypeptide(L)'
;WLREKLGLVSRKSKLADAIRYALSRWAGLSLFLDDGRVEIDSNIVERAIRPLALNRENALFAGSDGGGQHWAVIASLIESRKLVGVEPHAYLAEVITRIVEGHPQRRLNDLLPWAYPARPALKAVA
;
A
#
# COMPACT_ATOMS: atom_id res chain seq x y z
N TRP A 1 12.26 -30.96 4.36
CA TRP A 1 12.18 -30.57 5.78
C TRP A 1 10.75 -30.30 6.27
N LEU A 2 10.03 -29.23 5.87
CA LEU A 2 8.69 -28.93 6.45
C LEU A 2 7.67 -30.08 6.30
N ARG A 3 7.64 -30.74 5.13
CA ARG A 3 6.79 -31.91 4.89
C ARG A 3 7.12 -33.11 5.79
N GLU A 4 8.41 -33.30 6.08
CA GLU A 4 8.90 -34.33 6.97
C GLU A 4 8.49 -34.02 8.42
N LYS A 5 8.67 -32.78 8.87
CA LYS A 5 8.23 -32.34 10.21
C LYS A 5 6.72 -32.45 10.40
N LEU A 6 5.93 -32.22 9.34
CA LEU A 6 4.48 -32.40 9.38
C LEU A 6 4.07 -33.84 9.72
N GLY A 7 4.87 -34.85 9.32
CA GLY A 7 4.64 -36.25 9.64
C GLY A 7 4.94 -36.62 11.10
N LEU A 8 5.71 -35.79 11.81
CA LEU A 8 6.14 -36.02 13.20
C LEU A 8 5.25 -35.31 14.23
N VAL A 9 4.38 -34.40 13.80
CA VAL A 9 3.52 -33.61 14.68
C VAL A 9 2.08 -34.10 14.63
N SER A 10 1.35 -33.95 15.75
CA SER A 10 -0.08 -34.27 15.78
C SER A 10 -0.84 -33.45 14.73
N ARG A 11 -1.66 -34.12 13.93
CA ARG A 11 -2.38 -33.50 12.80
C ARG A 11 -3.25 -32.32 13.22
N LYS A 12 -3.78 -32.31 14.45
CA LYS A 12 -4.66 -31.27 14.99
C LYS A 12 -3.93 -30.17 15.78
N SER A 13 -2.60 -30.17 15.78
CA SER A 13 -1.83 -29.15 16.49
C SER A 13 -1.76 -27.83 15.71
N LYS A 14 -1.70 -26.70 16.44
CA LYS A 14 -1.47 -25.36 15.85
C LYS A 14 -0.20 -25.31 14.99
N LEU A 15 0.83 -26.08 15.37
CA LEU A 15 2.06 -26.20 14.59
C LEU A 15 1.81 -26.90 13.24
N ALA A 16 1.03 -27.99 13.23
CA ALA A 16 0.65 -28.65 11.99
C ALA A 16 -0.17 -27.74 11.07
N ASP A 17 -1.06 -26.91 11.63
CA ASP A 17 -1.80 -25.88 10.88
C ASP A 17 -0.87 -24.85 10.25
N ALA A 18 0.06 -24.30 11.02
CA ALA A 18 1.04 -23.33 10.52
C ALA A 18 1.93 -23.92 9.41
N ILE A 19 2.40 -25.16 9.55
CA ILE A 19 3.19 -25.84 8.51
C ILE A 19 2.35 -26.02 7.23
N ARG A 20 1.10 -26.49 7.34
CA ARG A 20 0.21 -26.63 6.17
C ARG A 20 -0.05 -25.30 5.49
N TYR A 21 -0.26 -24.24 6.28
CA TYR A 21 -0.47 -22.88 5.78
C TYR A 21 0.74 -22.35 4.99
N ALA A 22 1.96 -22.58 5.49
CA ALA A 22 3.19 -22.20 4.80
C ALA A 22 3.37 -23.03 3.51
N LEU A 23 3.15 -24.34 3.57
CA LEU A 23 3.27 -25.23 2.41
C LEU A 23 2.26 -24.90 1.31
N SER A 24 1.02 -24.52 1.65
CA SER A 24 0.02 -24.13 0.66
C SER A 24 0.33 -22.80 -0.04
N ARG A 25 1.23 -22.00 0.53
CA ARG A 25 1.67 -20.71 0.00
C ARG A 25 3.11 -20.72 -0.53
N TRP A 26 3.72 -21.89 -0.62
CA TRP A 26 5.14 -22.04 -0.94
C TRP A 26 5.54 -21.33 -2.24
N ALA A 27 4.68 -21.41 -3.28
CA ALA A 27 4.92 -20.73 -4.55
C ALA A 27 5.06 -19.21 -4.40
N GLY A 28 4.22 -18.58 -3.56
CA GLY A 28 4.34 -17.14 -3.29
C GLY A 28 5.55 -16.80 -2.42
N LEU A 29 5.84 -17.63 -1.42
CA LEU A 29 6.99 -17.44 -0.51
C LEU A 29 8.35 -17.59 -1.21
N SER A 30 8.40 -18.33 -2.33
CA SER A 30 9.62 -18.56 -3.10
C SER A 30 9.70 -17.75 -4.39
N LEU A 31 8.69 -16.92 -4.69
CA LEU A 31 8.61 -16.18 -5.95
C LEU A 31 9.84 -15.28 -6.20
N PHE A 32 10.44 -14.73 -5.14
CA PHE A 32 11.65 -13.90 -5.23
C PHE A 32 12.88 -14.66 -5.81
N LEU A 33 12.87 -15.99 -5.78
CA LEU A 33 13.91 -16.81 -6.39
C LEU A 33 13.82 -16.80 -7.92
N ASP A 34 12.61 -16.63 -8.45
CA ASP A 34 12.31 -16.66 -9.89
C ASP A 34 12.14 -15.23 -10.48
N ASP A 35 11.64 -14.28 -9.69
CA ASP A 35 11.45 -12.88 -10.07
C ASP A 35 12.17 -11.94 -9.10
N GLY A 36 13.33 -11.41 -9.53
CA GLY A 36 14.14 -10.47 -8.75
C GLY A 36 13.51 -9.08 -8.54
N ARG A 37 12.32 -8.81 -9.10
CA ARG A 37 11.53 -7.61 -8.77
C ARG A 37 10.76 -7.77 -7.46
N VAL A 38 10.61 -9.00 -6.98
CA VAL A 38 9.91 -9.31 -5.73
C VAL A 38 10.94 -9.37 -4.61
N GLU A 39 10.72 -8.56 -3.59
CA GLU A 39 11.55 -8.57 -2.39
C GLU A 39 11.38 -9.88 -1.60
N ILE A 40 12.44 -10.31 -0.91
CA ILE A 40 12.43 -11.52 -0.07
C ILE A 40 11.48 -11.38 1.14
N ASP A 41 11.23 -10.16 1.58
CA ASP A 41 10.39 -9.85 2.74
C ASP A 41 9.31 -8.82 2.43
N SER A 42 8.31 -8.76 3.32
CA SER A 42 7.20 -7.81 3.24
C SER A 42 7.45 -6.51 4.01
N ASN A 43 8.67 -6.22 4.47
CA ASN A 43 8.92 -5.10 5.39
C ASN A 43 8.56 -3.74 4.81
N ILE A 44 8.75 -3.55 3.50
CA ILE A 44 8.35 -2.30 2.81
C ILE A 44 6.83 -2.14 2.86
N VAL A 45 6.09 -3.20 2.52
CA VAL A 45 4.62 -3.22 2.50
C VAL A 45 4.06 -3.03 3.92
N GLU A 46 4.61 -3.74 4.91
CA GLU A 46 4.17 -3.64 6.30
C GLU A 46 4.42 -2.23 6.87
N ARG A 47 5.59 -1.64 6.59
CA ARG A 47 5.89 -0.25 6.97
C ARG A 47 4.93 0.75 6.33
N ALA A 48 4.56 0.55 5.06
CA ALA A 48 3.61 1.41 4.37
C ALA A 48 2.17 1.29 4.92
N ILE A 49 1.75 0.09 5.34
CA ILE A 49 0.40 -0.15 5.88
C ILE A 49 0.29 0.26 7.36
N ARG A 50 1.39 0.22 8.12
CA ARG A 50 1.38 0.47 9.57
C ARG A 50 0.72 1.80 9.98
N PRO A 51 0.96 2.95 9.33
CA PRO A 51 0.28 4.20 9.67
C PRO A 51 -1.24 4.12 9.54
N LEU A 52 -1.75 3.39 8.55
CA LEU A 52 -3.19 3.18 8.36
C LEU A 52 -3.78 2.31 9.48
N ALA A 53 -3.07 1.25 9.87
CA ALA A 53 -3.49 0.40 10.98
C ALA A 53 -3.54 1.16 12.32
N LEU A 54 -2.54 2.01 12.58
CA LEU A 54 -2.50 2.89 13.76
C LEU A 54 -3.60 3.96 13.70
N ASN A 55 -3.85 4.56 12.54
CA ASN A 55 -4.91 5.55 12.39
C ASN A 55 -6.29 4.95 12.68
N ARG A 56 -6.55 3.70 12.26
CA ARG A 56 -7.79 2.97 12.58
C ARG A 56 -8.03 2.86 14.09
N GLU A 57 -6.99 2.59 14.86
CA GLU A 57 -7.08 2.50 16.33
C GLU A 57 -7.34 3.87 16.98
N ASN A 58 -6.88 4.96 16.34
CA ASN A 58 -7.13 6.33 16.81
C ASN A 58 -8.45 6.93 16.30
N ALA A 59 -9.10 6.27 15.34
CA ALA A 59 -10.32 6.74 14.67
C ALA A 59 -11.57 5.95 15.07
N LEU A 60 -11.60 5.37 16.28
CA LEU A 60 -12.70 4.50 16.76
C LEU A 60 -14.08 5.17 16.76
N PHE A 61 -14.14 6.51 16.73
CA PHE A 61 -15.37 7.30 16.70
C PHE A 61 -15.66 7.92 15.32
N ALA A 62 -14.96 7.52 14.25
CA ALA A 62 -15.25 7.97 12.90
C ALA A 62 -16.69 7.54 12.50
N GLY A 63 -17.56 8.54 12.33
CA GLY A 63 -19.01 8.37 12.48
C GLY A 63 -19.79 7.76 11.31
N SER A 64 -19.15 7.25 10.25
CA SER A 64 -19.87 6.54 9.17
C SER A 64 -18.96 5.70 8.27
N ASP A 65 -19.52 4.62 7.70
CA ASP A 65 -18.87 3.80 6.67
C ASP A 65 -18.47 4.62 5.44
N GLY A 66 -19.31 5.57 5.04
CA GLY A 66 -19.02 6.49 3.92
C GLY A 66 -17.79 7.36 4.18
N GLY A 67 -17.62 7.85 5.41
CA GLY A 67 -16.40 8.55 5.83
C GLY A 67 -15.15 7.66 5.72
N GLY A 68 -15.27 6.39 6.12
CA GLY A 68 -14.20 5.40 5.97
C GLY A 68 -13.81 5.15 4.51
N GLN A 69 -14.80 5.02 3.61
CA GLN A 69 -14.55 4.87 2.18
C GLN A 69 -13.85 6.09 1.58
N HIS A 70 -14.31 7.30 1.91
CA HIS A 70 -13.65 8.54 1.45
C HIS A 70 -12.21 8.65 1.96
N TRP A 71 -11.97 8.30 3.23
CA TRP A 71 -10.63 8.28 3.79
C TRP A 71 -9.73 7.27 3.07
N ALA A 72 -10.23 6.06 2.77
CA ALA A 72 -9.49 5.05 2.03
C ALA A 72 -9.06 5.54 0.64
N VAL A 73 -9.91 6.30 -0.05
CA VAL A 73 -9.56 6.94 -1.33
C VAL A 73 -8.43 7.95 -1.15
N ILE A 74 -8.56 8.86 -0.18
CA ILE A 74 -7.53 9.89 0.08
C ILE A 74 -6.20 9.26 0.48
N ALA A 75 -6.22 8.29 1.41
CA ALA A 75 -5.03 7.56 1.84
C ALA A 75 -4.35 6.85 0.65
N SER A 76 -5.13 6.22 -0.23
CA SER A 76 -4.60 5.57 -1.44
C SER A 76 -3.90 6.55 -2.37
N LEU A 77 -4.48 7.75 -2.58
CA LEU A 77 -3.85 8.80 -3.38
C LEU A 77 -2.53 9.27 -2.75
N ILE A 78 -2.54 9.53 -1.43
CA ILE A 78 -1.36 9.99 -0.68
C ILE A 78 -0.23 8.96 -0.75
N GLU A 79 -0.49 7.70 -0.42
CA GLU A 79 0.53 6.64 -0.42
C GLU A 79 1.06 6.40 -1.84
N SER A 80 0.21 6.48 -2.86
CA SER A 80 0.64 6.42 -4.26
C SER A 80 1.59 7.55 -4.67
N ARG A 81 1.57 8.70 -3.98
CA ARG A 81 2.53 9.80 -4.21
C ARG A 81 3.84 9.59 -3.47
N LYS A 82 3.76 9.18 -2.21
CA LYS A 82 4.93 8.85 -1.39
C LYS A 82 5.80 7.78 -2.04
N LEU A 83 5.18 6.75 -2.64
CA LEU A 83 5.89 5.67 -3.35
C LEU A 83 6.77 6.15 -4.51
N VAL A 84 6.46 7.30 -5.11
CA VAL A 84 7.21 7.88 -6.24
C VAL A 84 8.00 9.13 -5.80
N GLY A 85 8.10 9.39 -4.50
CA GLY A 85 8.82 10.55 -3.95
C GLY A 85 8.18 11.89 -4.24
N VAL A 86 6.89 11.92 -4.61
CA VAL A 86 6.13 13.15 -4.83
C VAL A 86 5.51 13.60 -3.51
N GLU A 87 5.65 14.89 -3.20
CA GLU A 87 5.04 15.50 -2.00
C GLU A 87 3.49 15.44 -2.12
N PRO A 88 2.80 14.67 -1.25
CA PRO A 88 1.37 14.42 -1.40
C PRO A 88 0.49 15.66 -1.29
N HIS A 89 0.83 16.62 -0.43
CA HIS A 89 0.04 17.83 -0.23
C HIS A 89 0.06 18.71 -1.49
N ALA A 90 1.22 18.92 -2.12
CA ALA A 90 1.39 19.66 -3.36
C ALA A 90 0.58 19.03 -4.50
N TYR A 91 0.62 17.70 -4.62
CA TYR A 91 -0.22 16.97 -5.57
C TYR A 91 -1.72 17.23 -5.33
N LEU A 92 -2.20 17.05 -4.10
CA LEU A 92 -3.62 17.24 -3.79
C LEU A 92 -4.07 18.70 -4.00
N ALA A 93 -3.25 19.67 -3.59
CA ALA A 93 -3.52 21.08 -3.78
C ALA A 93 -3.65 21.41 -5.27
N GLU A 94 -2.71 20.96 -6.10
CA GLU A 94 -2.75 21.22 -7.54
C GLU A 94 -3.94 20.54 -8.23
N VAL A 95 -4.27 19.30 -7.84
CA VAL A 95 -5.46 18.59 -8.35
C VAL A 95 -6.73 19.37 -8.02
N ILE A 96 -6.90 19.82 -6.78
CA ILE A 96 -8.07 20.60 -6.35
C ILE A 96 -8.13 21.94 -7.10
N THR A 97 -7.00 22.64 -7.23
CA THR A 97 -6.91 23.89 -8.00
C THR A 97 -7.37 23.70 -9.44
N ARG A 98 -6.86 22.68 -10.14
CA ARG A 98 -7.26 22.38 -11.53
C ARG A 98 -8.75 22.07 -11.65
N ILE A 99 -9.33 21.34 -10.68
CA ILE A 99 -10.78 21.06 -10.65
C ILE A 99 -11.57 22.37 -10.53
N VAL A 100 -11.17 23.26 -9.62
CA VAL A 100 -11.82 24.57 -9.41
C VAL A 100 -11.70 25.47 -10.64
N GLU A 101 -10.58 25.40 -11.35
CA GLU A 101 -10.33 26.11 -12.62
C GLU A 101 -11.10 25.55 -13.82
N GLY A 102 -11.94 24.52 -13.62
CA GLY A 102 -12.81 23.97 -14.64
C GLY A 102 -12.18 22.85 -15.47
N HIS A 103 -11.22 22.10 -14.91
CA HIS A 103 -10.65 20.95 -15.60
C HIS A 103 -11.77 19.96 -16.02
N PRO A 104 -11.88 19.62 -17.31
CA PRO A 104 -13.03 18.88 -17.79
C PRO A 104 -12.97 17.41 -17.37
N GLN A 105 -14.09 16.85 -16.94
CA GLN A 105 -14.20 15.46 -16.48
C GLN A 105 -13.68 14.43 -17.51
N ARG A 106 -13.83 14.71 -18.82
CA ARG A 106 -13.29 13.86 -19.90
C ARG A 106 -11.76 13.69 -19.86
N ARG A 107 -11.05 14.56 -19.14
CA ARG A 107 -9.60 14.54 -18.95
C ARG A 107 -9.20 14.15 -17.53
N LEU A 108 -10.03 13.36 -16.82
CA LEU A 108 -9.73 12.91 -15.46
C LEU A 108 -8.32 12.30 -15.33
N ASN A 109 -7.87 11.57 -16.36
CA ASN A 109 -6.56 10.93 -16.37
C ASN A 109 -5.39 11.90 -16.13
N ASP A 110 -5.52 13.17 -16.52
CA ASP A 110 -4.49 14.19 -16.31
C ASP A 110 -4.33 14.59 -14.83
N LEU A 111 -5.33 14.27 -14.00
CA LEU A 111 -5.34 14.52 -12.55
C LEU A 111 -4.94 13.31 -11.74
N LEU A 112 -4.83 12.14 -12.37
CA LEU A 112 -4.53 10.91 -11.65
C LEU A 112 -3.08 10.92 -11.16
N PRO A 113 -2.79 10.17 -10.07
CA PRO A 113 -1.48 10.12 -9.46
C PRO A 113 -0.36 10.01 -10.53
N TRP A 114 -0.34 8.96 -11.34
CA TRP A 114 0.72 8.74 -12.33
C TRP A 114 0.91 9.84 -13.40
N ALA A 115 -0.08 10.71 -13.64
CA ALA A 115 0.05 11.82 -14.59
C ALA A 115 0.75 13.04 -13.99
N TYR A 116 0.86 13.12 -12.67
CA TYR A 116 1.58 14.20 -11.99
C TYR A 116 3.09 13.98 -12.10
N PRO A 117 3.85 14.84 -12.82
CA PRO A 117 5.29 14.67 -12.92
C PRO A 117 5.92 14.88 -11.54
N ALA A 118 6.87 14.02 -11.18
CA ALA A 118 7.74 14.30 -10.05
C ALA A 118 8.52 15.58 -10.38
N ARG A 119 8.05 16.73 -9.88
CA ARG A 119 8.75 18.00 -10.08
C ARG A 119 10.16 17.80 -9.49
N PRO A 120 11.25 17.97 -10.27
CA PRO A 120 12.57 17.93 -9.68
C PRO A 120 12.62 19.00 -8.60
N ALA A 121 13.09 18.59 -7.41
CA ALA A 121 13.19 19.46 -6.25
C ALA A 121 13.74 20.83 -6.66
N LEU A 122 13.02 21.90 -6.31
CA LEU A 122 13.46 23.27 -6.53
C LEU A 122 14.90 23.39 -6.04
N LYS A 123 15.81 23.84 -6.92
CA LYS A 123 17.19 24.16 -6.54
C LYS A 123 17.15 25.05 -5.29
N ALA A 124 17.81 24.62 -4.23
CA ALA A 124 18.08 25.46 -3.08
C ALA A 124 18.71 26.77 -3.59
N VAL A 125 18.07 27.89 -3.30
CA VAL A 125 18.65 29.21 -3.52
C VAL A 125 19.67 29.43 -2.41
N ALA A 126 20.82 29.97 -2.82
CA ALA A 126 22.08 30.14 -2.09
C ALA A 126 21.95 30.72 -0.67
#